data_AF-A0A068PSS5-F1
#
_entry.id   AF-A0A068PSS5-F1
#
_cell.length_a   1.000
_cell.length_b   1.000
_cell.length_c   1.000
_cell.angle_alpha   90.00
_cell.angle_beta   90.00
_cell.angle_gamma   90.00
#
_symmetry.space_group_name_H-M   'P 1'
#
loop_
_entity.id
_entity.type
_entity.pdbx_description
1 polymer ?
#
loop_
_entity_poly.entity_id
_entity_poly.type
_entity_poly.pdbx_seq_one_letter_code
_entity_poly.pdbx_strand_id
1 'polypeptide(L)' 'GALTIYLKNLDKYKSVSAFAPVCNPVNCPWGQKAFTNYLGSIKADWE' A
#
# COMPACT_ATOMS: atom_id res chain seq x y z
N GLY A 1 3.36 -3.52 -0.65
CA GLY A 1 4.52 -3.23 -1.51
C GLY A 1 5.72 -2.75 -0.71
N ALA A 2 6.86 -2.51 -1.37
CA ALA A 2 8.13 -2.16 -0.72
C ALA A 2 8.00 -0.94 0.22
N LEU A 3 7.42 0.17 -0.24
CA LEU A 3 7.21 1.38 0.56
C LEU A 3 6.36 1.13 1.81
N THR A 4 5.20 0.48 1.68
CA THR A 4 4.33 0.14 2.82
C THR A 4 5.00 -0.79 3.84
N ILE A 5 5.83 -1.75 3.38
CA ILE A 5 6.53 -2.67 4.30
C ILE A 5 7.60 -1.91 5.08
N TYR A 6 8.38 -1.07 4.40
CA TYR A 6 9.39 -0.22 5.03
C TYR A 6 8.78 0.73 6.06
N LEU A 7 7.74 1.48 5.67
CA LEU A 7 7.10 2.47 6.55
C LEU A 7 6.42 1.84 7.79
N LYS A 8 5.92 0.61 7.67
CA LYS A 8 5.34 -0.13 8.81
C LYS A 8 6.39 -0.86 9.68
N ASN A 9 7.66 -0.87 9.28
CA ASN A 9 8.75 -1.61 9.96
C ASN A 9 10.09 -0.82 9.89
N LEU A 10 10.08 0.44 10.33
CA LEU A 10 11.22 1.36 10.18
C LEU A 10 12.50 0.88 10.89
N ASP A 11 12.38 0.07 11.92
CA ASP A 11 13.48 -0.52 12.68
C ASP A 11 14.19 -1.66 11.93
N LYS A 12 13.53 -2.29 10.97
CA LYS A 12 14.02 -3.50 10.29
C LYS A 12 14.86 -3.21 9.04
N TYR A 13 14.73 -2.03 8.46
CA TYR A 13 15.33 -1.71 7.16
C TYR A 13 16.06 -0.38 7.20
N LYS A 14 17.25 -0.32 6.59
CA LYS A 14 18.05 0.91 6.55
C LYS A 14 17.59 1.91 5.49
N SER A 15 17.10 1.43 4.36
CA SER A 15 16.62 2.25 3.26
C SER A 15 15.62 1.48 2.40
N VAL A 16 14.87 2.21 1.56
CA VAL A 16 13.96 1.65 0.55
C VAL A 16 14.01 2.49 -0.71
N SER A 17 13.87 1.86 -1.87
CA SER A 17 13.64 2.52 -3.16
C SER A 17 12.60 1.74 -3.97
N ALA A 18 11.98 2.40 -4.95
CA ALA A 18 11.03 1.77 -5.87
C ALA A 18 10.99 2.53 -7.19
N PHE A 19 10.73 1.82 -8.29
CA PHE A 19 10.55 2.41 -9.62
C PHE A 19 9.05 2.46 -9.96
N ALA A 20 8.56 3.65 -10.33
CA ALA A 20 7.15 3.91 -10.62
C ALA A 20 6.15 3.24 -9.64
N PRO A 21 6.31 3.40 -8.31
CA PRO A 21 5.45 2.76 -7.33
C PRO A 21 4.02 3.32 -7.36
N VAL A 22 3.05 2.47 -7.01
CA VAL A 22 1.69 2.93 -6.64
C VAL A 22 1.76 3.50 -5.22
N CYS A 23 1.99 4.81 -5.10
CA CYS A 23 2.12 5.50 -3.80
C CYS A 23 0.79 5.74 -3.08
N ASN A 24 -0.31 5.85 -3.82
CA ASN A 24 -1.65 6.06 -3.26
C ASN A 24 -2.64 5.00 -3.79
N PRO A 25 -2.58 3.76 -3.29
CA PRO A 25 -3.42 2.67 -3.79
C PRO A 25 -4.92 2.86 -3.50
N VAL A 26 -5.30 3.63 -2.47
CA VAL A 26 -6.71 3.92 -2.15
C VAL A 26 -7.38 4.77 -3.26
N ASN A 27 -6.60 5.62 -3.94
CA ASN A 27 -7.11 6.55 -4.96
C ASN A 27 -6.74 6.17 -6.40
N CYS A 28 -6.43 4.89 -6.67
CA CYS A 28 -6.18 4.43 -8.04
C CYS A 28 -7.07 3.22 -8.40
N PRO A 29 -7.48 3.06 -9.68
CA PRO A 29 -8.41 1.99 -10.07
C PRO A 29 -7.90 0.59 -9.71
N TRP A 30 -6.60 0.36 -9.85
CA TRP A 30 -6.01 -0.94 -9.53
C TRP A 30 -6.04 -1.23 -8.04
N GLY A 31 -5.65 -0.26 -7.21
CA GLY A 31 -5.64 -0.43 -5.76
C GLY A 31 -7.05 -0.55 -5.18
N GLN A 32 -8.03 0.22 -5.69
CA GLN A 32 -9.43 0.08 -5.29
C GLN A 32 -9.99 -1.31 -5.61
N LYS A 33 -9.72 -1.83 -6.82
CA LYS A 33 -10.10 -3.19 -7.20
C LYS A 33 -9.47 -4.23 -6.28
N ALA A 34 -8.16 -4.11 -6.01
CA ALA A 34 -7.45 -5.05 -5.16
C ALA A 34 -7.96 -5.04 -3.71
N PHE A 35 -8.05 -3.85 -3.10
CA PHE A 35 -8.47 -3.72 -1.72
C PHE A 35 -9.94 -4.12 -1.51
N THR A 36 -10.84 -3.82 -2.45
CA THR A 36 -12.23 -4.30 -2.38
C THR A 36 -12.30 -5.83 -2.30
N ASN A 37 -11.47 -6.52 -3.08
CA ASN A 37 -11.46 -7.98 -3.14
C ASN A 37 -10.79 -8.65 -1.93
N TYR A 38 -9.80 -7.99 -1.32
CA TYR A 38 -9.02 -8.59 -0.22
C TYR A 38 -9.42 -8.12 1.17
N LEU A 39 -9.79 -6.85 1.31
CA LEU A 39 -10.09 -6.19 2.59
C LEU A 39 -11.58 -5.86 2.73
N GLY A 40 -12.38 -6.06 1.68
CA GLY A 40 -13.81 -5.72 1.66
C GLY A 40 -14.07 -4.27 1.23
N SER A 41 -15.34 -3.87 1.23
CA SER A 41 -15.81 -2.59 0.68
C SER A 41 -15.68 -1.40 1.64
N ILE A 42 -15.30 -1.62 2.89
CA ILE A 42 -15.15 -0.58 3.91
C ILE A 42 -13.79 0.11 3.68
N LYS A 43 -13.81 1.33 3.15
CA LYS A 43 -12.58 2.08 2.81
C LYS A 43 -11.70 2.40 4.01
N ALA A 44 -12.28 2.50 5.21
CA ALA A 44 -11.50 2.73 6.44
C ALA A 44 -10.49 1.60 6.70
N ASP A 45 -10.77 0.37 6.23
CA ASP A 45 -9.88 -0.77 6.39
C ASP A 45 -8.71 -0.75 5.39
N TRP A 46 -8.71 0.17 4.43
CA TRP A 46 -7.68 0.29 3.40
C TRP A 46 -6.56 1.28 3.78
N GLU A 47 -6.74 2.03 4.88
CA GLU A 47 -5.82 3.05 5.38
C GLU A 47 -4.71 2.48 6.29
#